data_AF-D5USC4-F1
#
_entry.id   AF-D5USC4-F1
#
_cell.length_a   1.000
_cell.length_b   1.000
_cell.length_c   1.000
_cell.angle_alpha   90.00
_cell.angle_beta   90.00
_cell.angle_gamma   90.00
#
_symmetry.space_group_name_H-M   'P 1'
#
loop_
_entity.id
_entity.type
_entity.pdbx_description
1 polymer ?
#
loop_
_entity_poly.entity_id
_entity_poly.type
_entity_poly.pdbx_seq_one_letter_code
_entity_poly.pdbx_strand_id
1 'polypeptide(L)'
;MRRFDPVRFSSVLAGAAVGGLVLAACGNGGGGDAAPSSTADGPSPAASKALVQADLPEGFTVTTVPADTALMSSLQAVQQMKDVEITPAGCKDKNVAAQQEVADTVKFGTQQNVARAQQVAYGVNFLPAEAKLSVFEAAGTGECAAVRLGAVEQTTTRKDLPTGTGAQGFVLEFARSVGDQKAESANAYFSKGGVTAMVFANPGADGTLDRTGFEDMVKRVAAKL
;
A
#
# COMPACT_ATOMS: atom_id res chain seq x y z
N MET A 1 4.63 22.94 -17.63
CA MET A 1 5.42 22.02 -16.77
C MET A 1 4.61 21.75 -15.51
N ARG A 2 4.08 20.53 -15.34
CA ARG A 2 3.32 20.16 -14.12
C ARG A 2 4.32 20.10 -12.95
N ARG A 3 4.03 20.81 -11.85
CA ARG A 3 4.84 20.75 -10.61
C ARG A 3 4.81 19.32 -10.06
N PHE A 4 5.99 18.75 -9.84
CA PHE A 4 6.17 17.46 -9.18
C PHE A 4 5.89 17.64 -7.68
N ASP A 5 4.96 16.86 -7.14
CA ASP A 5 4.55 16.90 -5.74
C ASP A 5 4.99 15.59 -5.05
N PRO A 6 6.03 15.62 -4.20
CA PRO A 6 6.56 14.42 -3.55
C PRO A 6 5.59 13.77 -2.55
N VAL A 7 4.60 14.51 -2.04
CA VAL A 7 3.52 13.94 -1.22
C VAL A 7 2.59 13.09 -2.09
N ARG A 8 2.29 13.56 -3.31
CA ARG A 8 1.54 12.77 -4.31
C ARG A 8 2.33 11.57 -4.81
N PHE A 9 3.64 11.70 -4.98
CA PHE A 9 4.50 10.57 -5.36
C PHE A 9 4.61 9.54 -4.22
N SER A 10 4.56 9.97 -2.96
CA SER A 10 4.47 9.10 -1.78
C SER A 10 3.16 8.31 -1.75
N SER A 11 2.02 8.93 -2.09
CA SER A 11 0.73 8.23 -2.23
C SER A 11 0.64 7.30 -3.45
N VAL A 12 1.52 7.49 -4.45
CA VAL A 12 1.63 6.64 -5.63
C VAL A 12 2.49 5.40 -5.33
N LEU A 13 3.58 5.56 -4.57
CA LEU A 13 4.47 4.46 -4.18
C LEU A 13 3.97 3.65 -2.97
N ALA A 14 3.13 4.25 -2.10
CA ALA A 14 2.47 3.56 -0.99
C ALA A 14 1.27 2.70 -1.42
N GLY A 15 1.11 2.49 -2.73
CA GLY A 15 0.01 1.73 -3.32
C GLY A 15 -1.20 2.61 -3.53
N ALA A 16 -1.62 2.78 -4.79
CA ALA A 16 -3.03 2.66 -5.18
C ALA A 16 -4.11 3.29 -4.26
N ALA A 17 -3.81 4.38 -3.54
CA ALA A 17 -4.69 5.08 -2.62
C ALA A 17 -5.12 6.42 -3.21
N VAL A 18 -5.30 6.47 -4.53
CA VAL A 18 -5.89 7.64 -5.20
C VAL A 18 -7.41 7.48 -5.23
N GLY A 19 -8.00 7.65 -4.07
CA GLY A 19 -9.36 8.18 -3.91
C GLY A 19 -9.34 9.69 -3.68
N GLY A 20 -8.33 10.40 -4.18
CA GLY A 20 -8.05 11.81 -3.91
C GLY A 20 -7.84 12.67 -5.15
N LEU A 21 -8.34 12.24 -6.31
CA LEU A 21 -8.60 13.15 -7.43
C LEU A 21 -9.89 13.94 -7.11
N VAL A 22 -9.77 15.02 -6.33
CA VAL A 22 -10.77 16.08 -6.36
C VAL A 22 -10.06 17.41 -6.49
N LEU A 23 -9.95 17.89 -7.73
CA LEU A 23 -10.48 19.19 -8.13
C LEU A 23 -10.52 19.29 -9.67
N ALA A 24 -11.74 19.12 -10.19
CA ALA A 24 -12.34 19.77 -11.35
C ALA A 24 -11.61 19.73 -12.72
N ALA A 25 -12.10 18.82 -13.58
CA ALA A 25 -12.48 19.18 -14.95
C ALA A 25 -13.60 18.24 -15.43
N CYS A 26 -14.72 18.84 -15.84
CA CYS A 26 -15.91 18.22 -16.40
C CYS A 26 -15.64 17.43 -17.69
N GLY A 27 -16.46 16.40 -17.96
CA GLY A 27 -16.57 15.82 -19.30
C GLY A 27 -17.18 14.42 -19.37
N ASN A 28 -18.48 14.36 -19.65
CA ASN A 28 -19.33 13.23 -20.03
C ASN A 28 -18.72 12.07 -20.85
N GLY A 29 -19.36 10.89 -20.69
CA GLY A 29 -19.52 9.82 -21.71
C GLY A 29 -18.64 8.60 -21.40
N GLY A 30 -19.13 7.39 -21.16
CA GLY A 30 -20.26 6.69 -21.77
C GLY A 30 -19.71 5.53 -22.62
N GLY A 31 -20.20 4.31 -22.41
CA GLY A 31 -19.93 3.14 -23.27
C GLY A 31 -19.22 2.01 -22.55
N GLY A 32 -19.96 0.94 -22.27
CA GLY A 32 -19.44 -0.24 -21.60
C GLY A 32 -18.65 -1.16 -22.51
N ASP A 33 -17.94 -2.08 -21.87
CA ASP A 33 -17.76 -3.45 -22.36
C ASP A 33 -17.56 -4.36 -21.14
N ALA A 34 -18.28 -5.48 -21.14
CA ALA A 34 -18.33 -6.43 -20.04
C ALA A 34 -16.97 -7.12 -19.85
N ALA A 35 -16.45 -7.08 -18.62
CA ALA A 35 -15.28 -7.86 -18.25
C ALA A 35 -15.61 -9.37 -18.32
N PRO A 36 -14.70 -10.23 -18.80
CA PRO A 36 -14.95 -11.66 -18.94
C PRO A 36 -15.11 -12.31 -17.56
N SER A 37 -16.25 -12.98 -17.37
CA SER A 37 -16.55 -13.78 -16.18
C SER A 37 -15.59 -14.95 -16.07
N SER A 38 -14.81 -15.02 -14.98
CA SER A 38 -14.11 -16.24 -14.59
C SER A 38 -14.44 -16.58 -13.13
N THR A 39 -14.91 -17.80 -12.96
CA THR A 39 -15.45 -18.40 -11.74
C THR A 39 -14.40 -18.55 -10.65
N ALA A 40 -14.66 -17.92 -9.51
CA ALA A 40 -14.20 -18.36 -8.19
C ALA A 40 -15.33 -18.08 -7.19
N ASP A 41 -16.42 -18.86 -7.26
CA ASP A 41 -17.55 -18.74 -6.34
C ASP A 41 -17.21 -19.40 -4.99
N GLY A 42 -16.52 -18.62 -4.17
CA GLY A 42 -16.41 -18.78 -2.73
C GLY A 42 -15.98 -17.44 -2.13
N PRO A 43 -16.57 -16.97 -1.02
CA PRO A 43 -16.11 -15.73 -0.40
C PRO A 43 -14.64 -15.92 -0.02
N SER A 44 -13.76 -15.10 -0.61
CA SER A 44 -12.34 -15.13 -0.29
C SER A 44 -12.15 -15.05 1.23
N PRO A 45 -11.32 -15.92 1.85
CA PRO A 45 -10.99 -15.81 3.27
C PRO A 45 -10.57 -14.39 3.67
N ALA A 46 -9.92 -13.65 2.76
CA ALA A 46 -9.54 -12.26 2.95
C ALA A 46 -10.72 -11.30 3.15
N ALA A 47 -11.86 -11.52 2.48
CA ALA A 47 -13.04 -10.68 2.61
C ALA A 47 -13.65 -10.75 4.02
N SER A 48 -13.59 -11.92 4.66
CA SER A 48 -14.05 -12.10 6.05
C SER A 48 -13.17 -11.39 7.09
N LYS A 49 -11.96 -10.98 6.70
CA LYS A 49 -10.96 -10.34 7.55
C LYS A 49 -10.92 -8.82 7.39
N ALA A 50 -11.73 -8.27 6.49
CA ALA A 50 -11.89 -6.83 6.34
C ALA A 50 -12.23 -6.17 7.69
N LEU A 51 -11.61 -5.02 7.94
CA LEU A 51 -11.90 -4.19 9.09
C LEU A 51 -13.32 -3.62 8.97
N VAL A 52 -14.01 -3.55 10.10
CA VAL A 52 -15.27 -2.83 10.27
C VAL A 52 -15.06 -1.67 11.23
N GLN A 53 -16.00 -0.73 11.27
CA GLN A 53 -15.87 0.48 12.10
C GLN A 53 -15.64 0.16 13.59
N ALA A 54 -16.19 -0.95 14.10
CA ALA A 54 -16.00 -1.40 15.48
C ALA A 54 -14.57 -1.88 15.79
N ASP A 55 -13.76 -2.20 14.78
CA ASP A 55 -12.36 -2.61 14.97
C ASP A 55 -11.44 -1.38 15.19
N LEU A 56 -11.92 -0.18 14.83
CA LEU A 56 -11.14 1.04 14.81
C LEU A 56 -11.34 1.91 16.07
N PRO A 57 -10.31 2.64 16.51
CA PRO A 57 -10.46 3.66 17.53
C PRO A 57 -11.42 4.77 17.10
N GLU A 58 -11.96 5.50 18.07
CA GLU A 58 -12.74 6.71 17.81
C GLU A 58 -11.95 7.73 16.97
N GLY A 59 -12.65 8.44 16.07
CA GLY A 59 -12.06 9.42 15.17
C GLY A 59 -11.45 8.85 13.89
N PHE A 60 -11.42 7.53 13.74
CA PHE A 60 -11.09 6.86 12.48
C PHE A 60 -12.34 6.38 11.75
N THR A 61 -12.26 6.31 10.41
CA THR A 61 -13.29 5.71 9.56
C THR A 61 -12.67 4.71 8.60
N VAL A 62 -13.32 3.56 8.39
CA VAL A 62 -12.91 2.59 7.37
C VAL A 62 -13.81 2.66 6.14
N THR A 63 -13.22 2.62 4.96
CA THR A 63 -13.93 2.46 3.69
C THR A 63 -13.27 1.38 2.86
N THR A 64 -14.07 0.44 2.34
CA THR A 64 -13.58 -0.57 1.40
C THR A 64 -13.48 0.02 -0.01
N VAL A 65 -12.35 -0.21 -0.67
CA VAL A 65 -12.14 0.19 -2.06
C VAL A 65 -12.80 -0.85 -2.97
N PRO A 66 -13.62 -0.44 -3.96
CA PRO A 66 -14.21 -1.38 -4.91
C PRO A 66 -13.13 -2.20 -5.63
N ALA A 67 -13.38 -3.50 -5.85
CA ALA A 67 -12.40 -4.44 -6.38
C ALA A 67 -11.76 -3.99 -7.71
N ASP A 68 -12.58 -3.52 -8.66
CA ASP A 68 -12.09 -3.01 -9.95
C ASP A 68 -11.20 -1.77 -9.77
N THR A 69 -11.55 -0.90 -8.82
CA THR A 69 -10.74 0.29 -8.50
C THR A 69 -9.40 -0.11 -7.89
N ALA A 70 -9.39 -1.09 -6.98
CA ALA A 70 -8.17 -1.63 -6.37
C ALA A 70 -7.25 -2.29 -7.42
N LEU A 71 -7.83 -3.09 -8.33
CA LEU A 71 -7.09 -3.73 -9.42
C LEU A 71 -6.49 -2.68 -10.37
N MET A 72 -7.31 -1.75 -10.88
CA MET A 72 -6.83 -0.74 -11.83
C MET A 72 -5.76 0.16 -11.22
N SER A 73 -5.91 0.52 -9.95
CA SER A 73 -4.91 1.31 -9.22
C SER A 73 -3.61 0.52 -9.02
N SER A 74 -3.68 -0.79 -8.78
CA SER A 74 -2.48 -1.65 -8.66
C SER A 74 -1.78 -1.82 -10.01
N LEU A 75 -2.52 -2.01 -11.10
CA LEU A 75 -1.94 -2.08 -12.45
C LEU A 75 -1.29 -0.74 -12.85
N GLN A 76 -1.88 0.38 -12.47
CA GLN A 76 -1.28 1.70 -12.66
C GLN A 76 0.04 1.82 -11.88
N ALA A 77 0.10 1.35 -10.63
CA ALA A 77 1.33 1.35 -9.83
C ALA A 77 2.43 0.49 -10.48
N VAL A 78 2.09 -0.69 -11.03
CA VAL A 78 3.02 -1.51 -11.82
C VAL A 78 3.58 -0.71 -13.01
N GLN A 79 2.72 -0.04 -13.77
CA GLN A 79 3.15 0.73 -14.94
C GLN A 79 4.05 1.91 -14.54
N GLN A 80 3.69 2.65 -13.49
CA GLN A 80 4.53 3.72 -12.95
C GLN A 80 5.89 3.20 -12.49
N MET A 81 5.94 2.01 -11.88
CA MET A 81 7.21 1.39 -11.51
C MET A 81 8.01 0.92 -12.70
N LYS A 82 7.38 0.51 -13.81
CA LYS A 82 8.04 0.20 -15.08
C LYS A 82 8.57 1.46 -15.79
N ASP A 83 7.93 2.59 -15.60
CA ASP A 83 8.30 3.85 -16.26
C ASP A 83 9.34 4.68 -15.48
N VAL A 84 9.39 4.56 -14.15
CA VAL A 84 10.33 5.35 -13.33
C VAL A 84 11.76 4.82 -13.39
N GLU A 85 12.76 5.69 -13.56
CA GLU A 85 14.16 5.29 -13.43
C GLU A 85 14.47 4.94 -11.97
N ILE A 86 15.04 3.75 -11.72
CA ILE A 86 15.49 3.33 -10.38
C ILE A 86 17.00 3.14 -10.39
N THR A 87 17.70 3.81 -9.48
CA THR A 87 19.11 3.58 -9.20
C THR A 87 19.28 2.97 -7.80
N PRO A 88 20.05 1.89 -7.61
CA PRO A 88 20.75 1.12 -8.64
C PRO A 88 19.79 0.33 -9.55
N ALA A 89 20.20 0.10 -10.80
CA ALA A 89 19.35 -0.54 -11.82
C ALA A 89 18.88 -1.96 -11.42
N GLY A 90 19.70 -2.70 -10.65
CA GLY A 90 19.34 -4.02 -10.13
C GLY A 90 18.10 -4.04 -9.21
N CYS A 91 17.66 -2.87 -8.73
CA CYS A 91 16.46 -2.75 -7.90
C CYS A 91 15.17 -2.56 -8.71
N LYS A 92 15.26 -2.33 -10.03
CA LYS A 92 14.11 -2.13 -10.90
C LYS A 92 13.15 -3.31 -10.87
N ASP A 93 13.65 -4.50 -11.21
CA ASP A 93 12.82 -5.69 -11.35
C ASP A 93 12.22 -6.12 -10.01
N LYS A 94 12.96 -5.96 -8.90
CA LYS A 94 12.46 -6.24 -7.55
C LYS A 94 11.30 -5.33 -7.17
N ASN A 95 11.40 -4.03 -7.45
CA ASN A 95 10.33 -3.08 -7.16
C ASN A 95 9.11 -3.30 -8.07
N VAL A 96 9.32 -3.61 -9.35
CA VAL A 96 8.21 -3.97 -10.26
C VAL A 96 7.53 -5.26 -9.80
N ALA A 97 8.30 -6.28 -9.41
CA ALA A 97 7.78 -7.55 -8.91
C ALA A 97 6.92 -7.35 -7.65
N ALA A 98 7.34 -6.49 -6.72
CA ALA A 98 6.53 -6.17 -5.54
C ALA A 98 5.17 -5.55 -5.90
N GLN A 99 5.12 -4.62 -6.86
CA GLN A 99 3.83 -4.07 -7.31
C GLN A 99 2.99 -5.09 -8.09
N GLN A 100 3.65 -5.94 -8.89
CA GLN A 100 2.99 -7.00 -9.65
C GLN A 100 2.35 -8.02 -8.71
N GLU A 101 3.02 -8.38 -7.61
CA GLU A 101 2.48 -9.27 -6.58
C GLU A 101 1.17 -8.72 -6.00
N VAL A 102 1.08 -7.41 -5.74
CA VAL A 102 -0.17 -6.76 -5.32
C VAL A 102 -1.22 -6.88 -6.41
N ALA A 103 -0.90 -6.49 -7.65
CA ALA A 103 -1.86 -6.52 -8.77
C ALA A 103 -2.41 -7.93 -9.04
N ASP A 104 -1.57 -8.97 -8.93
CA ASP A 104 -1.95 -10.35 -9.19
C ASP A 104 -2.86 -10.93 -8.10
N THR A 105 -2.75 -10.42 -6.87
CA THR A 105 -3.42 -10.97 -5.68
C THR A 105 -4.60 -10.13 -5.19
N VAL A 106 -4.61 -8.81 -5.45
CA VAL A 106 -5.63 -7.87 -4.93
C VAL A 106 -7.04 -8.19 -5.43
N LYS A 107 -7.17 -8.76 -6.63
CA LYS A 107 -8.47 -9.20 -7.20
C LYS A 107 -9.17 -10.28 -6.35
N PHE A 108 -8.41 -11.00 -5.54
CA PHE A 108 -8.91 -12.02 -4.62
C PHE A 108 -8.88 -11.56 -3.16
N GLY A 109 -8.52 -10.29 -2.93
CA GLY A 109 -8.34 -9.70 -1.61
C GLY A 109 -9.39 -8.66 -1.28
N THR A 110 -9.07 -7.83 -0.29
CA THR A 110 -9.83 -6.64 0.06
C THR A 110 -8.87 -5.50 0.36
N GLN A 111 -9.05 -4.36 -0.32
CA GLN A 111 -8.34 -3.13 -0.03
C GLN A 111 -9.25 -2.18 0.75
N GLN A 112 -8.72 -1.56 1.79
CA GLN A 112 -9.44 -0.60 2.62
C GLN A 112 -8.59 0.63 2.90
N ASN A 113 -9.25 1.77 3.01
CA ASN A 113 -8.67 3.01 3.52
C ASN A 113 -9.16 3.22 4.94
N VAL A 114 -8.24 3.55 5.84
CA VAL A 114 -8.53 3.98 7.21
C VAL A 114 -8.15 5.45 7.31
N ALA A 115 -9.17 6.31 7.39
CA ALA A 115 -9.00 7.75 7.42
C ALA A 115 -9.17 8.33 8.82
N ARG A 116 -8.45 9.40 9.12
CA ARG A 116 -8.59 10.24 10.32
C ARG A 116 -8.78 11.67 9.86
N ALA A 117 -9.79 12.37 10.40
CA ALA A 117 -10.10 13.74 10.00
C ALA A 117 -10.18 13.93 8.46
N GLN A 118 -10.81 12.97 7.76
CA GLN A 118 -10.97 12.92 6.29
C GLN A 118 -9.67 12.70 5.49
N GLN A 119 -8.53 12.48 6.14
CA GLN A 119 -7.28 12.11 5.47
C GLN A 119 -7.00 10.62 5.64
N VAL A 120 -6.65 9.93 4.56
CA VAL A 120 -6.27 8.50 4.62
C VAL A 120 -4.95 8.36 5.38
N ALA A 121 -5.04 7.93 6.63
CA ALA A 121 -3.89 7.69 7.49
C ALA A 121 -3.23 6.35 7.15
N TYR A 122 -4.07 5.33 6.86
CA TYR A 122 -3.59 3.99 6.52
C TYR A 122 -4.30 3.40 5.30
N GLY A 123 -3.54 2.69 4.47
CA GLY A 123 -4.07 1.70 3.53
C GLY A 123 -3.93 0.30 4.14
N VAL A 124 -4.92 -0.56 3.96
CA VAL A 124 -4.86 -1.95 4.42
C VAL A 124 -5.29 -2.87 3.28
N ASN A 125 -4.42 -3.79 2.89
CA ASN A 125 -4.76 -4.89 1.99
C ASN A 125 -4.81 -6.20 2.77
N PHE A 126 -5.90 -6.94 2.60
CA PHE A 126 -6.00 -8.34 2.97
C PHE A 126 -5.90 -9.15 1.68
N LEU A 127 -4.81 -9.90 1.54
CA LEU A 127 -4.48 -10.68 0.36
C LEU A 127 -4.55 -12.18 0.67
N PRO A 128 -4.75 -13.03 -0.35
CA PRO A 128 -4.60 -14.48 -0.21
C PRO A 128 -3.22 -14.89 0.33
N ALA A 129 -3.13 -16.08 0.94
CA ALA A 129 -1.90 -16.63 1.52
C ALA A 129 -0.76 -16.78 0.50
N GLU A 130 -1.10 -16.89 -0.78
CA GLU A 130 -0.17 -17.03 -1.89
C GLU A 130 0.67 -15.78 -2.11
N ALA A 131 0.24 -14.62 -1.59
CA ALA A 131 1.01 -13.38 -1.66
C ALA A 131 2.36 -13.51 -0.92
N LYS A 132 3.45 -13.35 -1.66
CA LYS A 132 4.80 -13.69 -1.18
C LYS A 132 5.47 -12.54 -0.42
N LEU A 133 5.59 -12.69 0.89
CA LEU A 133 6.30 -11.74 1.77
C LEU A 133 7.73 -11.44 1.29
N SER A 134 8.44 -12.46 0.78
CA SER A 134 9.83 -12.31 0.30
C SER A 134 9.97 -11.39 -0.92
N VAL A 135 8.93 -11.28 -1.76
CA VAL A 135 8.95 -10.36 -2.92
C VAL A 135 8.90 -8.92 -2.44
N PHE A 136 8.06 -8.62 -1.44
CA PHE A 136 7.99 -7.29 -0.83
C PHE A 136 9.29 -6.94 -0.08
N GLU A 137 9.86 -7.90 0.64
CA GLU A 137 11.10 -7.70 1.39
C GLU A 137 12.28 -7.37 0.46
N ALA A 138 12.40 -8.10 -0.65
CA ALA A 138 13.48 -7.91 -1.62
C ALA A 138 13.46 -6.51 -2.28
N ALA A 139 12.29 -5.89 -2.42
CA ALA A 139 12.15 -4.56 -3.03
C ALA A 139 12.71 -3.42 -2.18
N GLY A 140 12.84 -3.60 -0.86
CA GLY A 140 13.24 -2.55 0.08
C GLY A 140 14.38 -2.94 1.02
N THR A 141 15.09 -4.04 0.77
CA THR A 141 16.19 -4.51 1.64
C THR A 141 17.46 -4.84 0.84
N GLY A 142 18.55 -5.11 1.56
CA GLY A 142 19.85 -5.38 0.95
C GLY A 142 20.32 -4.21 0.08
N GLU A 143 20.73 -4.49 -1.16
CA GLU A 143 21.13 -3.47 -2.13
C GLU A 143 20.02 -2.48 -2.49
N CYS A 144 18.75 -2.83 -2.25
CA CYS A 144 17.58 -1.98 -2.51
C CYS A 144 17.08 -1.24 -1.27
N ALA A 145 17.82 -1.30 -0.15
CA ALA A 145 17.52 -0.50 1.02
C ALA A 145 17.69 1.00 0.75
N ALA A 146 18.58 1.40 -0.16
CA ALA A 146 18.73 2.79 -0.59
C ALA A 146 18.59 2.88 -2.11
N VAL A 147 17.58 3.60 -2.59
CA VAL A 147 17.29 3.76 -4.01
C VAL A 147 16.99 5.21 -4.35
N ARG A 148 17.28 5.60 -5.58
CA ARG A 148 16.75 6.81 -6.19
C ARG A 148 15.65 6.43 -7.18
N LEU A 149 14.45 6.96 -6.99
CA LEU A 149 13.26 6.79 -7.84
C LEU A 149 13.01 8.10 -8.59
N GLY A 150 13.57 8.24 -9.79
CA GLY A 150 13.60 9.50 -10.52
C GLY A 150 14.36 10.59 -9.73
N ALA A 151 13.64 11.59 -9.23
CA ALA A 151 14.21 12.67 -8.41
C ALA A 151 14.11 12.43 -6.89
N VAL A 152 13.50 11.31 -6.48
CA VAL A 152 13.27 10.99 -5.06
C VAL A 152 14.37 10.08 -4.56
N GLU A 153 15.06 10.47 -3.51
CA GLU A 153 15.92 9.55 -2.75
C GLU A 153 15.07 8.85 -1.71
N GLN A 154 15.19 7.53 -1.59
CA GLN A 154 14.50 6.71 -0.61
C GLN A 154 15.49 5.82 0.12
N THR A 155 15.49 5.90 1.45
CA THR A 155 16.13 4.91 2.31
C THR A 155 15.07 4.10 3.02
N THR A 156 15.33 2.81 3.19
CA THR A 156 14.43 1.83 3.76
C THR A 156 15.12 1.15 4.94
N THR A 157 14.45 1.13 6.09
CA THR A 157 14.89 0.41 7.28
C THR A 157 13.94 -0.75 7.53
N ARG A 158 14.47 -1.96 7.51
CA ARG A 158 13.71 -3.15 7.88
C ARG A 158 13.66 -3.28 9.40
N LYS A 159 12.47 -3.54 9.94
CA LYS A 159 12.23 -3.87 11.34
C LYS A 159 11.43 -5.16 11.45
N ASP A 160 11.51 -5.79 12.61
CA ASP A 160 10.60 -6.88 12.93
C ASP A 160 9.18 -6.32 13.20
N LEU A 161 8.18 -7.20 13.14
CA LEU A 161 6.83 -6.81 13.52
C LEU A 161 6.78 -6.38 15.00
N PRO A 162 5.84 -5.50 15.38
CA PRO A 162 5.57 -5.21 16.77
C PRO A 162 5.29 -6.49 17.56
N THR A 163 5.76 -6.53 18.80
CA THR A 163 5.49 -7.66 19.71
C THR A 163 3.99 -7.84 19.94
N GLY A 164 3.56 -9.08 20.18
CA GLY A 164 2.15 -9.40 20.44
C GLY A 164 1.27 -9.55 19.18
N THR A 165 1.82 -9.45 17.97
CA THR A 165 1.09 -9.70 16.72
C THR A 165 0.78 -11.18 16.48
N GLY A 166 1.70 -12.08 16.87
CA GLY A 166 1.60 -13.52 16.62
C GLY A 166 1.62 -13.89 15.14
N ALA A 167 2.01 -12.96 14.27
CA ALA A 167 2.09 -13.11 12.82
C ALA A 167 3.56 -13.26 12.38
N GLN A 168 3.78 -13.81 11.19
CA GLN A 168 5.10 -13.85 10.55
C GLN A 168 5.21 -12.69 9.55
N GLY A 169 6.28 -11.90 9.63
CA GLY A 169 6.46 -10.79 8.69
C GLY A 169 7.47 -9.76 9.16
N PHE A 170 7.37 -8.54 8.61
CA PHE A 170 8.30 -7.45 8.87
C PHE A 170 7.64 -6.09 8.62
N VAL A 171 8.34 -5.04 9.04
CA VAL A 171 8.04 -3.64 8.72
C VAL A 171 9.16 -3.07 7.87
N LEU A 172 8.82 -2.30 6.84
CA LEU A 172 9.73 -1.45 6.09
C LEU A 172 9.37 0.01 6.39
N GLU A 173 10.25 0.73 7.07
CA GLU A 173 10.15 2.18 7.25
C GLU A 173 10.91 2.88 6.14
N PHE A 174 10.26 3.79 5.42
CA PHE A 174 10.85 4.55 4.34
C PHE A 174 11.03 5.99 4.76
N ALA A 175 12.22 6.54 4.55
CA ALA A 175 12.46 7.97 4.54
C ALA A 175 12.73 8.40 3.10
N ARG A 176 11.92 9.33 2.58
CA ARG A 176 12.04 9.88 1.23
C ARG A 176 12.43 11.34 1.29
N SER A 177 13.25 11.76 0.32
CA SER A 177 13.59 13.17 0.17
C SER A 177 13.60 13.63 -1.28
N VAL A 178 13.22 14.90 -1.49
CA VAL A 178 13.28 15.63 -2.76
C VAL A 178 13.68 17.06 -2.46
N GLY A 179 14.91 17.43 -2.83
CA GLY A 179 15.49 18.70 -2.36
C GLY A 179 15.45 18.78 -0.84
N ASP A 180 14.90 19.87 -0.30
CA ASP A 180 14.78 20.07 1.15
C ASP A 180 13.57 19.38 1.79
N GLN A 181 12.67 18.80 0.98
CA GLN A 181 11.46 18.14 1.48
C GLN A 181 11.77 16.72 1.92
N LYS A 182 11.23 16.32 3.08
CA LYS A 182 11.36 14.96 3.63
C LYS A 182 9.99 14.42 4.01
N ALA A 183 9.80 13.12 3.81
CA ALA A 183 8.61 12.41 4.21
C ALA A 183 8.95 11.00 4.70
N GLU A 184 8.35 10.60 5.82
CA GLU A 184 8.44 9.26 6.38
C GLU A 184 7.15 8.47 6.13
N SER A 185 7.28 7.19 5.85
CA SER A 185 6.13 6.27 5.73
C SER A 185 6.56 4.90 6.22
N ALA A 186 5.62 4.01 6.50
CA ALA A 186 5.95 2.63 6.85
C ALA A 186 4.96 1.66 6.26
N ASN A 187 5.46 0.48 5.88
CA ASN A 187 4.65 -0.62 5.41
C ASN A 187 4.93 -1.85 6.25
N ALA A 188 3.90 -2.45 6.83
CA ALA A 188 3.99 -3.75 7.48
C ALA A 188 3.46 -4.81 6.51
N TYR A 189 4.20 -5.91 6.37
CA TYR A 189 3.82 -7.06 5.55
C TYR A 189 3.88 -8.29 6.45
N PHE A 190 2.75 -8.98 6.61
CA PHE A 190 2.71 -10.13 7.49
C PHE A 190 1.61 -11.12 7.13
N SER A 191 1.82 -12.38 7.48
CA SER A 191 0.85 -13.45 7.29
C SER A 191 0.44 -14.08 8.61
N LYS A 192 -0.84 -14.41 8.70
CA LYS A 192 -1.45 -15.15 9.81
C LYS A 192 -2.80 -15.72 9.36
N GLY A 193 -3.12 -16.94 9.81
CA GLY A 193 -4.43 -17.55 9.55
C GLY A 193 -4.76 -17.76 8.06
N GLY A 194 -3.75 -17.95 7.20
CA GLY A 194 -3.96 -18.12 5.75
C GLY A 194 -4.29 -16.84 4.99
N VAL A 195 -3.98 -15.67 5.55
CA VAL A 195 -4.14 -14.36 4.92
C VAL A 195 -2.83 -13.59 5.06
N THR A 196 -2.44 -12.89 4.00
CA THR A 196 -1.33 -11.93 4.01
C THR A 196 -1.91 -10.53 4.12
N ALA A 197 -1.56 -9.79 5.17
CA ALA A 197 -1.93 -8.40 5.32
C ALA A 197 -0.78 -7.47 4.94
N MET A 198 -1.14 -6.34 4.34
CA MET A 198 -0.25 -5.20 4.11
C MET A 198 -0.88 -3.98 4.76
N VAL A 199 -0.16 -3.31 5.66
CA VAL A 199 -0.61 -2.07 6.30
C VAL A 199 0.35 -0.96 5.91
N PHE A 200 -0.14 0.04 5.20
CA PHE A 200 0.62 1.20 4.73
C PHE A 200 0.27 2.39 5.62
N ALA A 201 1.26 3.09 6.15
CA ALA A 201 1.09 4.35 6.88
C ALA A 201 1.64 5.50 6.05
N ASN A 202 0.78 6.49 5.80
CA ASN A 202 1.16 7.71 5.10
C ASN A 202 1.81 8.72 6.06
N PRO A 203 2.71 9.59 5.55
CA PRO A 203 3.21 10.71 6.32
C PRO A 203 2.06 11.61 6.78
N GLY A 204 2.20 12.17 7.98
CA GLY A 204 1.40 13.30 8.43
C GLY A 204 1.66 14.56 7.60
N ALA A 205 0.89 15.61 7.87
CA ALA A 205 1.01 16.89 7.16
C ALA A 205 2.40 17.54 7.29
N ASP A 206 3.15 17.21 8.34
CA ASP A 206 4.52 17.65 8.60
C ASP A 206 5.59 16.74 8.00
N GLY A 207 5.18 15.69 7.26
CA GLY A 207 6.08 14.70 6.68
C GLY A 207 6.55 13.62 7.65
N THR A 208 6.09 13.61 8.91
CA THR A 208 6.52 12.62 9.91
C THR A 208 5.59 11.40 9.96
N LEU A 209 6.12 10.28 10.44
CA LEU A 209 5.36 9.05 10.67
C LEU A 209 4.89 8.96 12.13
N ASP A 210 3.57 8.81 12.34
CA ASP A 210 2.99 8.40 13.63
C ASP A 210 3.29 6.91 13.89
N ARG A 211 4.48 6.63 14.43
CA ARG A 211 4.96 5.27 14.67
C ARG A 211 4.10 4.51 15.67
N THR A 212 3.68 5.17 16.75
CA THR A 212 2.83 4.54 17.77
C THR A 212 1.46 4.18 17.19
N GLY A 213 0.82 5.10 16.47
CA GLY A 213 -0.43 4.83 15.78
C GLY A 213 -0.31 3.71 14.75
N PHE A 214 0.80 3.67 14.01
CA PHE A 214 1.08 2.60 13.06
C PHE A 214 1.25 1.24 13.72
N GLU A 215 2.05 1.12 14.79
CA GLU A 215 2.22 -0.14 15.52
C GLU A 215 0.88 -0.67 16.07
N ASP A 216 0.05 0.21 16.60
CA ASP A 216 -1.29 -0.15 17.09
C ASP A 216 -2.20 -0.62 15.96
N MET A 217 -2.13 0.01 14.79
CA MET A 217 -2.87 -0.44 13.61
C MET A 217 -2.40 -1.83 13.15
N VAL A 218 -1.09 -2.07 13.12
CA VAL A 218 -0.51 -3.38 12.77
C VAL A 218 -1.01 -4.47 13.74
N LYS A 219 -1.00 -4.20 15.05
CA LYS A 219 -1.52 -5.14 16.06
C LYS A 219 -3.01 -5.41 15.88
N ARG A 220 -3.82 -4.40 15.55
CA ARG A 220 -5.27 -4.57 15.28
C ARG A 220 -5.53 -5.44 14.06
N VAL A 221 -4.84 -5.16 12.96
CA VAL A 221 -4.95 -5.97 11.74
C VAL A 221 -4.49 -7.40 12.02
N ALA A 222 -3.37 -7.60 12.73
CA ALA A 222 -2.90 -8.92 13.11
C ALA A 222 -3.86 -9.67 14.06
N ALA A 223 -4.57 -8.98 14.96
CA ALA A 223 -5.59 -9.58 15.81
C ALA A 223 -6.84 -10.00 15.03
N LYS A 224 -7.14 -9.30 13.91
CA LYS A 224 -8.25 -9.63 13.01
C LYS A 224 -7.98 -10.91 12.20
N LEU A 225 -6.72 -11.12 11.79
CA LEU A 225 -6.25 -12.34 11.12
C LEU A 225 -6.34 -13.57 12.03
#